data_AF-A0A3M8A519-F1
#
_entry.id   AF-A0A3M8A519-F1
#
_cell.length_a   1.000
_cell.length_b   1.000
_cell.length_c   1.000
_cell.angle_alpha   90.00
_cell.angle_beta   90.00
_cell.angle_gamma   90.00
#
_symmetry.space_group_name_H-M   'P 1'
#
loop_
_entity.id
_entity.type
_entity.pdbx_description
1 polymer ?
#
loop_
_entity_poly.entity_id
_entity_poly.type
_entity_poly.pdbx_seq_one_letter_code
_entity_poly.pdbx_strand_id
1 'polypeptide(L)'
;MGTLYYGDSGTPIGIEDNALAHLKVAITTKLRRGESFTVSWRHTEGQPRGRSSLWMHPSIPLRFVFDDPEPADLDRGWIEELMRSANTAGGVTLDSEHLDTGPIPAIDTQPIADDAE
;
A
#
# COMPACT_ATOMS: atom_id res chain seq x y z
N MET A 1 14.50 4.58 -1.16
CA MET A 1 13.22 4.25 -0.52
C MET A 1 12.09 4.55 -1.48
N GLY A 2 11.06 3.72 -1.48
CA GLY A 2 9.92 3.90 -2.35
C GLY A 2 8.78 4.63 -1.63
N THR A 3 7.93 5.31 -2.39
CA THR A 3 6.68 5.86 -1.87
C THR A 3 5.49 5.38 -2.69
N LEU A 4 4.50 4.81 -2.01
CA LEU A 4 3.18 4.51 -2.53
C LEU A 4 2.22 5.65 -2.21
N TYR A 5 1.56 6.18 -3.23
CA TYR A 5 0.47 7.14 -3.08
C TYR A 5 -0.83 6.49 -3.54
N TYR A 6 -1.86 6.54 -2.70
CA TYR A 6 -3.15 5.94 -2.98
C TYR A 6 -4.30 6.90 -2.66
N GLY A 7 -5.15 7.16 -3.66
CA GLY A 7 -6.26 8.11 -3.54
C GLY A 7 -5.80 9.57 -3.46
N ASP A 8 -6.75 10.44 -3.12
CA ASP A 8 -6.58 11.90 -3.14
C ASP A 8 -6.13 12.47 -1.78
N SER A 9 -6.20 11.67 -0.71
CA SER A 9 -5.74 12.09 0.62
C SER A 9 -4.22 12.27 0.72
N GLY A 10 -3.47 11.81 -0.29
CA GLY A 10 -2.07 12.16 -0.48
C GLY A 10 -1.10 11.63 0.57
N THR A 11 -1.56 10.86 1.57
CA THR A 11 -0.68 10.29 2.61
C THR A 11 0.36 9.38 1.96
N PRO A 12 1.65 9.77 1.96
CA PRO A 12 2.70 8.95 1.39
C PRO A 12 2.93 7.73 2.29
N ILE A 13 2.93 6.54 1.71
CA ILE A 13 3.32 5.32 2.41
C ILE A 13 4.74 4.97 1.97
N GLY A 14 5.70 5.15 2.89
CA GLY A 14 7.09 4.76 2.69
C GLY A 14 7.26 3.24 2.77
N ILE A 15 7.85 2.67 1.73
CA ILE A 15 8.08 1.23 1.55
C ILE A 15 9.50 1.05 0.97
N GLU A 16 10.23 0.02 1.36
CA GLU A 16 11.52 -0.32 0.74
C GLU A 16 11.38 -0.48 -0.79
N ASP A 17 12.33 0.02 -1.58
CA ASP A 17 12.20 0.04 -3.06
C ASP A 17 12.01 -1.37 -3.63
N ASN A 18 12.76 -2.33 -3.09
CA ASN A 18 12.62 -3.74 -3.44
C ASN A 18 11.19 -4.22 -3.16
N ALA A 19 10.68 -4.00 -1.95
CA ALA A 19 9.31 -4.39 -1.59
C ALA A 19 8.25 -3.69 -2.43
N LEU A 20 8.42 -2.39 -2.70
CA LEU A 20 7.53 -1.61 -3.54
C LEU A 20 7.51 -2.12 -4.99
N ALA A 21 8.65 -2.59 -5.52
CA ALA A 21 8.74 -3.13 -6.87
C ALA A 21 7.93 -4.43 -7.01
N HIS A 22 8.05 -5.34 -6.03
CA HIS A 22 7.27 -6.59 -5.99
C HIS A 22 5.78 -6.30 -5.83
N LEU A 23 5.43 -5.41 -4.89
CA LEU A 23 4.07 -5.00 -4.63
C LEU A 23 3.43 -4.32 -5.86
N LYS A 24 4.18 -3.48 -6.58
CA LYS A 24 3.74 -2.83 -7.82
C LYS A 24 3.32 -3.87 -8.87
N VAL A 25 4.09 -4.95 -9.04
CA VAL A 25 3.74 -6.02 -9.98
C VAL A 25 2.45 -6.72 -9.55
N ALA A 26 2.32 -7.08 -8.27
CA ALA A 26 1.13 -7.75 -7.74
C ALA A 26 -0.12 -6.87 -7.86
N ILE A 27 -0.05 -5.61 -7.41
CA ILE A 27 -1.15 -4.64 -7.52
C ILE A 27 -1.56 -4.45 -8.97
N THR A 28 -0.61 -4.16 -9.86
CA THR A 28 -0.91 -3.90 -11.28
C THR A 28 -1.57 -5.11 -11.93
N THR A 29 -1.13 -6.31 -11.58
CA THR A 29 -1.69 -7.56 -12.12
C THR A 29 -3.14 -7.76 -11.69
N LYS A 30 -3.45 -7.58 -10.39
CA LYS A 30 -4.82 -7.76 -9.88
C LYS A 30 -5.78 -6.67 -10.35
N LEU A 31 -5.37 -5.40 -10.29
CA LEU A 31 -6.25 -4.30 -10.70
C LEU A 31 -6.58 -4.33 -12.19
N ARG A 32 -5.66 -4.79 -13.06
CA ARG A 32 -5.94 -5.01 -14.50
C ARG A 32 -6.99 -6.10 -14.75
N ARG A 33 -7.16 -7.04 -13.81
CA ARG A 33 -8.20 -8.08 -13.84
C ARG A 33 -9.51 -7.63 -13.18
N GLY A 34 -9.57 -6.40 -12.69
CA GLY A 34 -10.71 -5.90 -11.91
C GLY A 34 -10.80 -6.53 -10.50
N GLU A 35 -9.71 -7.12 -10.02
CA GLU A 35 -9.67 -7.78 -8.72
C GLU A 35 -9.21 -6.80 -7.64
N SER A 36 -10.14 -6.34 -6.82
CA SER A 36 -9.83 -5.57 -5.62
C SER A 36 -9.40 -6.45 -4.45
N PHE A 37 -8.54 -5.90 -3.60
CA PHE A 37 -7.98 -6.61 -2.45
C PHE A 37 -7.45 -5.63 -1.41
N THR A 38 -7.09 -6.12 -0.23
CA THR A 38 -6.50 -5.30 0.84
C THR A 38 -4.99 -5.46 0.92
N VAL A 39 -4.29 -4.39 1.28
CA VAL A 39 -2.87 -4.41 1.68
C VAL A 39 -2.80 -3.89 3.11
N SER A 40 -2.23 -4.67 4.02
CA SER A 40 -2.17 -4.35 5.45
C SER A 40 -0.75 -4.39 5.97
N TRP A 41 -0.45 -3.58 6.97
CA TRP A 41 0.83 -3.60 7.65
C TRP A 41 0.76 -3.13 9.08
N ARG A 42 1.70 -3.62 9.90
CA ARG A 42 1.89 -3.17 11.27
C ARG A 42 2.64 -1.84 11.29
N HIS A 43 2.25 -0.97 12.20
CA HIS A 43 2.93 0.31 12.40
C HIS A 43 4.36 0.07 12.90
N THR A 44 5.32 0.81 12.37
CA THR A 44 6.75 0.71 12.71
C THR A 44 7.05 1.40 14.05
N GLU A 45 8.29 1.24 14.54
CA GLU A 45 8.74 1.93 15.74
C GLU A 45 8.66 3.46 15.57
N GLY A 46 8.05 4.16 16.53
CA GLY A 46 7.81 5.61 16.46
C GLY A 46 6.38 6.01 16.09
N GLN A 47 5.53 5.05 15.70
CA GLN A 47 4.10 5.27 15.47
C GLN A 47 3.25 4.70 16.63
N PRO A 48 1.99 5.17 16.84
CA PRO A 48 1.08 4.53 17.77
C PRO A 48 0.90 3.05 17.43
N ARG A 49 0.95 2.16 18.43
CA ARG A 49 0.76 0.72 18.21
C ARG A 49 -0.54 0.46 17.46
N GLY A 50 -0.44 -0.23 16.32
CA GLY A 50 -1.59 -0.49 15.47
C GLY A 50 -1.25 -1.22 14.18
N ARG A 51 -2.25 -1.29 13.31
CA ARG A 51 -2.17 -1.82 11.95
C ARG A 51 -2.93 -0.88 11.02
N SER A 52 -2.36 -0.61 9.86
CA SER A 52 -3.02 0.09 8.77
C SER A 52 -3.42 -0.91 7.69
N SER A 53 -4.53 -0.64 7.01
CA SER A 53 -5.04 -1.45 5.91
C SER A 53 -5.58 -0.54 4.81
N LEU A 54 -5.10 -0.73 3.59
CA LEU A 54 -5.59 -0.07 2.38
C LEU A 54 -6.47 -1.03 1.59
N TRP A 55 -7.62 -0.53 1.14
CA TRP A 55 -8.41 -1.19 0.13
C TRP A 55 -7.93 -0.75 -1.25
N MET A 56 -7.51 -1.67 -2.12
CA MET A 56 -7.00 -1.40 -3.47
C MET A 56 -8.11 -1.61 -4.51
N HIS A 57 -8.42 -0.58 -5.30
CA HIS A 57 -9.48 -0.63 -6.32
C HIS A 57 -9.07 0.08 -7.62
N PRO A 58 -9.42 -0.46 -8.81
CA PRO A 58 -8.97 0.08 -10.10
C PRO A 58 -9.44 1.51 -10.39
N SER A 59 -10.51 1.96 -9.76
CA SER A 59 -11.05 3.33 -9.91
C SER A 59 -10.37 4.38 -9.03
N ILE A 60 -9.44 3.99 -8.15
CA ILE A 60 -8.74 4.91 -7.25
C ILE A 60 -7.34 5.18 -7.81
N PRO A 61 -6.93 6.45 -7.98
CA PRO A 61 -5.60 6.78 -8.48
C PRO A 61 -4.49 6.17 -7.62
N LEU A 62 -3.47 5.66 -8.30
CA LEU A 62 -2.33 5.02 -7.68
C LEU A 62 -1.04 5.48 -8.35
N ARG A 63 -0.04 5.84 -7.54
CA ARG A 63 1.28 6.24 -8.02
C ARG A 63 2.38 5.58 -7.18
N PHE A 64 3.37 5.03 -7.88
CA PHE A 64 4.58 4.47 -7.30
C PHE A 64 5.73 5.42 -7.62
N VAL A 65 6.46 5.85 -6.61
CA VAL A 65 7.71 6.62 -6.75
C VAL A 65 8.82 5.79 -6.14
N PHE A 66 9.93 5.66 -6.86
CA PHE A 66 11.14 4.99 -6.41
C PHE A 66 12.23 6.05 -6.29
N ASP A 67 13.02 6.01 -5.22
CA ASP A 67 14.17 6.92 -5.09
C ASP A 67 15.31 6.51 -6.02
N ASP A 68 15.51 5.20 -6.19
CA ASP A 68 16.48 4.66 -7.14
C ASP A 68 15.87 4.64 -8.57
N PRO A 69 16.52 5.26 -9.57
CA PRO A 69 16.07 5.16 -10.95
C PRO A 69 16.27 3.77 -11.57
N GLU A 70 17.18 2.94 -11.02
CA GLU A 70 17.42 1.59 -11.52
C GLU A 70 16.32 0.64 -11.02
N PRO A 71 15.76 -0.23 -11.89
CA PRO A 71 14.77 -1.21 -11.45
C PRO A 71 15.35 -2.18 -10.42
N ALA A 72 14.65 -2.38 -9.31
CA ALA A 72 15.02 -3.40 -8.34
C ALA A 72 14.91 -4.82 -8.94
N ASP A 73 15.80 -5.72 -8.50
CA ASP A 73 15.75 -7.13 -8.85
C ASP A 73 14.46 -7.77 -8.33
N LEU A 74 13.73 -8.43 -9.23
CA LEU A 74 12.45 -9.05 -8.94
C LEU A 74 12.60 -10.55 -8.64
N ASP A 75 12.24 -10.93 -7.42
CA ASP A 75 12.00 -12.31 -7.01
C ASP A 75 10.58 -12.73 -7.41
N ARG A 76 10.51 -13.72 -8.31
CA ARG A 76 9.24 -14.28 -8.77
C ARG A 76 8.51 -15.05 -7.67
N GLY A 77 9.22 -15.77 -6.82
CA GLY A 77 8.64 -16.54 -5.72
C GLY A 77 7.90 -15.61 -4.76
N TRP A 78 8.49 -14.46 -4.45
CA TRP A 78 7.84 -13.49 -3.58
C TRP A 78 6.63 -12.81 -4.24
N ILE A 79 6.70 -12.48 -5.54
CA ILE A 79 5.52 -11.98 -6.27
C ILE A 79 4.38 -13.01 -6.22
N GLU A 80 4.66 -14.29 -6.41
CA GLU A 80 3.66 -15.35 -6.33
C GLU A 80 3.04 -15.46 -4.93
N GLU A 81 3.84 -15.30 -3.88
CA GLU A 81 3.35 -15.24 -2.49
C GLU A 81 2.43 -14.05 -2.27
N LEU A 82 2.82 -12.85 -2.73
CA LEU A 82 1.98 -11.65 -2.65
C LEU A 82 0.65 -11.87 -3.39
N MET A 83 0.71 -12.40 -4.61
CA MET A 83 -0.49 -12.71 -5.41
C MET A 83 -1.39 -13.75 -4.71
N ARG A 84 -0.80 -14.77 -4.07
CA ARG A 84 -1.55 -15.78 -3.31
C ARG A 84 -2.23 -15.16 -2.09
N SER A 85 -1.50 -14.34 -1.33
CA SER A 85 -2.03 -13.62 -0.16
C SER A 85 -3.19 -12.70 -0.55
N ALA A 86 -3.05 -11.97 -1.66
CA ALA A 86 -4.05 -11.05 -2.18
C ALA A 86 -5.35 -11.73 -2.65
N ASN A 87 -5.34 -13.05 -2.85
CA ASN A 87 -6.54 -13.85 -3.15
C ASN A 87 -7.27 -14.33 -1.89
N THR A 88 -6.71 -14.10 -0.71
CA THR A 88 -7.33 -14.50 0.56
C THR A 88 -8.17 -13.37 1.13
N ALA A 89 -9.10 -13.71 2.04
CA ALA A 89 -9.88 -12.71 2.78
C ALA A 89 -9.01 -11.78 3.64
N GLY A 90 -7.78 -12.19 3.98
CA GLY A 90 -6.83 -11.37 4.74
C GLY A 90 -6.04 -10.36 3.90
N GLY A 91 -6.05 -10.48 2.58
CA GLY A 91 -5.27 -9.63 1.67
C GLY A 91 -3.76 -9.84 1.78
N VAL A 92 -2.99 -8.89 1.25
CA VAL A 92 -1.53 -8.84 1.38
C VAL A 92 -1.17 -8.29 2.76
N THR A 93 -0.24 -8.94 3.46
CA THR A 93 0.38 -8.37 4.67
C THR A 93 1.85 -8.07 4.38
N LEU A 94 2.26 -6.83 4.61
CA LEU A 94 3.66 -6.43 4.57
C LEU A 94 4.22 -6.44 5.99
N ASP A 95 5.41 -7.01 6.15
CA ASP A 95 6.15 -6.98 7.40
C ASP A 95 6.79 -5.62 7.63
N SER A 96 6.97 -5.26 8.90
CA SER A 96 7.52 -3.96 9.31
C SER A 96 8.95 -3.72 8.81
N GLU A 97 9.70 -4.77 8.48
CA GLU A 97 11.04 -4.65 7.87
C GLU A 97 11.00 -4.10 6.43
N HIS A 98 9.86 -4.21 5.74
CA HIS A 98 9.69 -3.72 4.37
C HIS A 98 9.14 -2.29 4.33
N LEU A 99 8.89 -1.68 5.50
CA LEU A 99 8.16 -0.43 5.64
C LEU A 99 8.99 0.60 6.37
N ASP A 100 8.99 1.80 5.81
CA ASP A 100 9.51 3.01 6.47
C ASP A 100 8.47 4.12 6.31
N THR A 101 7.26 3.81 6.77
CA THR A 101 6.23 4.83 6.78
C THR A 101 6.62 5.83 7.86
N GLY A 102 6.77 7.10 7.51
CA GLY A 102 6.86 8.19 8.48
C GLY A 102 5.62 8.23 9.40
N PRO A 103 5.55 9.15 10.37
CA PRO A 103 4.40 9.23 11.27
C PRO A 103 3.08 9.23 10.48
N ILE A 104 2.18 8.30 10.80
CA ILE A 104 0.86 8.22 10.16
C ILE A 104 0.15 9.56 10.42
N PRO A 105 -0.16 10.35 9.39
CA PRO A 105 -0.95 11.55 9.60
C PRO A 105 -2.31 11.10 10.14
N ALA A 106 -2.73 11.72 11.25
CA ALA A 106 -4.10 11.58 11.72
C ALA A 106 -5.00 11.94 10.54
N ILE A 107 -5.89 11.02 10.13
CA ILE A 107 -6.93 11.36 9.17
C ILE A 107 -7.71 12.49 9.82
N ASP A 108 -7.59 13.70 9.27
CA ASP A 108 -8.44 14.81 9.65
C ASP A 108 -9.82 14.47 9.13
N THR A 109 -10.61 13.76 9.95
CA THR A 109 -12.03 13.58 9.72
C THR A 109 -12.67 14.93 9.89
N GLN A 110 -12.60 15.78 8.86
CA GLN A 110 -13.52 16.89 8.76
C GLN A 110 -14.92 16.28 8.76
N PRO A 111 -15.81 16.71 9.67
CA PRO A 111 -17.16 16.19 9.70
C PRO A 111 -17.78 16.45 8.32
N ILE A 112 -18.31 15.39 7.71
CA ILE A 112 -19.20 15.53 6.56
C ILE A 112 -20.28 16.48 7.05
N ALA A 113 -20.30 17.70 6.51
CA ALA A 113 -21.36 18.64 6.80
C ALA A 113 -22.64 17.95 6.35
N ASP A 114 -23.44 17.54 7.32
CA ASP A 114 -24.79 17.08 7.11
C ASP A 114 -25.54 18.31 6.58
N ASP A 115 -25.66 18.41 5.25
CA ASP A 115 -26.53 19.38 4.58
C ASP A 115 -27.96 19.00 4.98
N ALA A 116 -28.37 19.51 6.14
CA ALA A 116 -29.74 19.50 6.60
C ALA A 116 -30.52 20.53 5.76
N GLU A 117 -31.35 20.01 4.85
CA GLU A 117 -32.53 20.70 4.30
C GLU A 117 -33.49 21.17 5.40
#